data_AF-A0A2V7K999-F1
#
_entry.id   AF-A0A2V7K999-F1
#
_cell.length_a   1.000
_cell.length_b   1.000
_cell.length_c   1.000
_cell.angle_alpha   90.00
_cell.angle_beta   90.00
_cell.angle_gamma   90.00
#
_symmetry.space_group_name_H-M   'P 1'
#
loop_
_entity.id
_entity.type
_entity.pdbx_description
1 polymer ?
#
loop_
_entity_poly.entity_id
_entity_poly.type
_entity_poly.pdbx_seq_one_letter_code
_entity_poly.pdbx_strand_id
1 'polypeptide(L)'
;AELDTAWRRLGLGATKVNVVVIVYIPMLRRSGAATPAEELAGGASYLLPDSTDRTTCGVLLPAGYWIRNPVRTGRLERIEEFRESLKNSLGPCAFYAAYGNPGKPVRHWLANRNFDLALSPSWNAPGSVERAMFWLTDYRTGHWWWEMIYRSPPSTVACLAGRPAACRQAVLEGVEYGLEDSVPRVIAPRRRWWLGQGLVPGERYLGDVAREVGRDRFLRFWNSPQPVDTALAEALKAPVGRWTERWQRRFVPKVPLGAAAPFSASLLALLLGLAAVASSAVTARRRQVR
;
A
#
# COMPACT_ATOMS: atom_id res chain seq x y z
N ALA A 1 -16.11 15.72 -18.18
CA ALA A 1 -14.97 15.83 -19.10
C ALA A 1 -13.69 15.16 -18.58
N GLU A 2 -13.05 15.68 -17.52
CA GLU A 2 -11.79 15.10 -17.02
C GLU A 2 -11.96 13.72 -16.36
N LEU A 3 -13.02 13.55 -15.56
CA LEU A 3 -13.37 12.24 -14.98
C LEU A 3 -13.67 11.21 -16.08
N ASP A 4 -14.45 11.57 -17.10
CA ASP A 4 -14.76 10.67 -18.23
C ASP A 4 -13.51 10.26 -19.01
N THR A 5 -12.51 11.13 -19.08
CA THR A 5 -11.23 10.83 -19.74
C THR A 5 -10.37 9.91 -18.87
N ALA A 6 -10.30 10.13 -17.55
CA ALA A 6 -9.68 9.20 -16.63
C ALA A 6 -10.37 7.82 -16.65
N TRP A 7 -11.70 7.80 -16.73
CA TRP A 7 -12.54 6.60 -16.83
C TRP A 7 -12.23 5.80 -18.10
N ARG A 8 -12.24 6.46 -19.26
CA ARG A 8 -11.87 5.84 -20.55
C ARG A 8 -10.44 5.33 -20.57
N ARG A 9 -9.49 6.05 -19.95
CA ARG A 9 -8.08 5.61 -19.84
C ARG A 9 -7.90 4.37 -18.97
N LEU A 10 -8.82 4.10 -18.06
CA LEU A 10 -8.86 2.84 -17.32
C LEU A 10 -9.49 1.69 -18.12
N GLY A 11 -9.99 1.97 -19.34
CA GLY A 11 -10.74 1.03 -20.15
C GLY A 11 -12.13 0.74 -19.58
N LEU A 12 -12.67 1.65 -18.75
CA LEU A 12 -13.96 1.49 -18.12
C LEU A 12 -15.05 2.01 -19.06
N GLY A 13 -16.01 1.15 -19.38
CA GLY A 13 -17.21 1.46 -20.17
C GLY A 13 -18.45 1.57 -19.28
N ALA A 14 -19.58 1.02 -19.74
CA ALA A 14 -20.71 0.74 -18.86
C ALA A 14 -20.28 -0.28 -17.80
N THR A 15 -20.53 0.02 -16.53
CA THR A 15 -20.08 -0.78 -15.39
C THR A 15 -21.26 -1.19 -14.52
N LYS A 16 -21.14 -2.34 -13.85
CA LYS A 16 -22.18 -2.83 -12.92
C LYS A 16 -22.19 -2.07 -11.59
N VAL A 17 -21.06 -1.46 -11.24
CA VAL A 17 -20.91 -0.63 -10.05
C VAL A 17 -20.65 0.80 -10.49
N ASN A 18 -21.59 1.69 -10.19
CA ASN A 18 -21.47 3.12 -10.40
C ASN A 18 -20.41 3.71 -9.46
N VAL A 19 -19.60 4.64 -9.96
CA VAL A 19 -18.62 5.35 -9.15
C VAL A 19 -19.02 6.82 -9.03
N VAL A 20 -19.18 7.27 -7.79
CA VAL A 20 -19.50 8.66 -7.46
C VAL A 20 -18.24 9.30 -6.91
N VAL A 21 -17.78 10.39 -7.52
CA VAL A 21 -16.60 11.13 -7.06
C VAL A 21 -17.05 12.47 -6.48
N ILE A 22 -16.77 12.66 -5.19
CA ILE A 22 -17.04 13.90 -4.45
C ILE A 22 -15.71 14.60 -4.21
N VAL A 23 -15.55 15.78 -4.80
CA VAL A 23 -14.39 16.63 -4.55
C VAL A 23 -14.79 17.69 -3.53
N TYR A 24 -14.12 17.73 -2.39
CA TYR A 24 -14.42 18.69 -1.33
C TYR A 24 -13.22 19.57 -1.04
N ILE A 25 -13.44 20.86 -0.79
CA ILE A 25 -12.37 21.75 -0.31
C ILE A 25 -12.31 21.58 1.21
N PRO A 26 -11.19 21.05 1.77
CA PRO A 26 -11.05 21.02 3.21
C PRO A 26 -11.10 22.46 3.72
N MET A 27 -12.17 22.81 4.44
CA MET A 27 -12.22 24.09 5.12
C MET A 27 -11.16 24.07 6.22
N LEU A 28 -10.27 25.08 6.23
CA LEU A 28 -9.42 25.36 7.40
C LEU A 28 -10.36 25.50 8.58
N ARG A 29 -10.38 24.50 9.47
CA ARG A 29 -11.35 24.46 10.55
C ARG A 29 -10.98 25.54 11.57
N ARG A 30 -11.96 26.37 11.92
CA ARG A 30 -11.96 27.22 13.12
C ARG A 30 -11.70 26.33 14.35
N SER A 31 -10.87 26.79 15.28
CA SER A 31 -10.58 26.14 16.56
C SER A 31 -11.86 25.66 17.26
N GLY A 32 -11.90 24.41 17.76
CA GLY A 32 -13.08 23.83 18.47
C GLY A 32 -13.72 22.59 17.82
N ALA A 33 -12.96 21.91 16.98
CA ALA A 33 -13.37 20.84 16.09
C ALA A 33 -13.18 19.43 16.69
N ALA A 34 -14.25 18.69 16.98
CA ALA A 34 -14.16 17.35 17.60
C ALA A 34 -13.52 16.24 16.72
N THR A 35 -13.36 16.46 15.41
CA THR A 35 -12.64 15.53 14.53
C THR A 35 -11.22 16.05 14.26
N PRO A 36 -10.16 15.27 14.55
CA PRO A 36 -8.78 15.72 14.37
C PRO A 36 -8.51 16.14 12.92
N ALA A 37 -7.84 17.29 12.73
CA ALA A 37 -7.44 17.78 11.41
C ALA A 37 -6.55 16.80 10.63
N GLU A 38 -5.91 15.85 11.32
CA GLU A 38 -5.05 14.81 10.72
C GLU A 38 -5.80 13.75 9.91
N GLU A 39 -7.09 13.51 10.20
CA GLU A 39 -7.92 12.54 9.49
C GLU A 39 -8.40 13.07 8.14
N LEU A 40 -8.58 14.40 8.03
CA LEU A 40 -9.07 15.10 6.83
C LEU A 40 -7.97 15.55 5.87
N ALA A 41 -6.70 15.44 6.28
CA ALA A 41 -5.52 15.76 5.47
C ALA A 41 -4.93 14.52 4.75
N GLY A 42 -5.60 13.37 4.85
CA GLY A 42 -5.27 12.13 4.15
C GLY A 42 -5.53 12.22 2.64
N GLY A 43 -5.17 11.15 1.91
CA GLY A 43 -5.47 11.03 0.49
C GLY A 43 -6.97 10.85 0.21
N ALA A 44 -7.31 10.21 -0.91
CA ALA A 44 -8.69 9.83 -1.20
C ALA A 44 -9.27 8.88 -0.13
N SER A 45 -10.52 9.09 0.26
CA SER A 45 -11.30 8.16 1.08
C SER A 45 -12.37 7.48 0.22
N TYR A 46 -12.78 6.27 0.61
CA TYR A 46 -13.65 5.41 -0.20
C TYR A 46 -14.84 4.91 0.61
N LEU A 47 -16.01 4.94 -0.01
CA LEU A 47 -17.25 4.32 0.47
C LEU A 47 -17.53 3.11 -0.42
N LEU A 48 -17.43 1.89 0.12
CA LEU A 48 -17.52 0.68 -0.68
C LEU A 48 -18.98 0.31 -1.02
N PRO A 49 -19.24 -0.42 -2.13
CA PRO A 49 -20.61 -0.80 -2.52
C PRO A 49 -21.38 -1.59 -1.46
N ASP A 50 -20.68 -2.40 -0.66
CA ASP A 50 -21.30 -3.16 0.43
C ASP A 50 -21.94 -2.28 1.52
N SER A 51 -21.61 -0.98 1.56
CA SER A 51 -22.13 -0.01 2.52
C SER A 51 -23.30 0.84 2.00
N THR A 52 -23.65 0.71 0.72
CA THR A 52 -24.69 1.50 0.05
C THR A 52 -25.80 0.57 -0.45
N ASP A 53 -25.79 0.24 -1.74
CA ASP A 53 -26.80 -0.51 -2.50
C ASP A 53 -26.17 -1.72 -3.22
N ARG A 54 -24.90 -2.04 -2.94
CA ARG A 54 -24.05 -3.01 -3.66
C ARG A 54 -23.78 -2.66 -5.13
N THR A 55 -24.20 -1.47 -5.57
CA THR A 55 -24.06 -0.97 -6.93
C THR A 55 -23.39 0.39 -7.02
N THR A 56 -23.02 1.02 -5.90
CA THR A 56 -22.45 2.37 -5.88
C THR A 56 -21.21 2.45 -4.98
N CYS A 57 -20.07 2.82 -5.55
CA CYS A 57 -18.83 3.10 -4.81
C CYS A 57 -18.55 4.62 -4.79
N GLY A 58 -18.30 5.18 -3.61
CA GLY A 58 -18.00 6.59 -3.43
C GLY A 58 -16.50 6.84 -3.29
N VAL A 59 -15.98 7.90 -3.93
CA VAL A 59 -14.63 8.42 -3.74
C VAL A 59 -14.72 9.84 -3.22
N LEU A 60 -14.15 10.11 -2.06
CA LEU A 60 -14.09 11.43 -1.45
C LEU A 60 -12.66 11.99 -1.59
N LEU A 61 -12.50 13.04 -2.40
CA LEU A 61 -11.22 13.62 -2.75
C LEU A 61 -11.04 15.02 -2.14
N PRO A 62 -10.02 15.24 -1.30
CA PRO A 62 -9.69 16.59 -0.83
C PRO A 62 -9.09 17.42 -1.97
N ALA A 63 -9.73 18.54 -2.29
CA ALA A 63 -9.23 19.61 -3.14
C ALA A 63 -8.11 20.39 -2.42
N GLY A 64 -6.95 19.74 -2.28
CA GLY A 64 -5.75 20.35 -1.74
C GLY A 64 -5.12 21.38 -2.69
N TYR A 65 -3.92 21.85 -2.33
CA TYR A 65 -3.12 22.81 -3.12
C TYR A 65 -2.97 22.40 -4.60
N TRP A 66 -2.82 21.09 -4.85
CA TRP A 66 -2.65 20.50 -6.18
C TRP A 66 -3.90 20.52 -7.06
N ILE A 67 -5.10 20.67 -6.50
CA ILE A 67 -6.36 20.80 -7.29
C ILE A 67 -6.74 22.28 -7.43
N ARG A 68 -6.46 23.11 -6.42
CA ARG A 68 -6.76 24.56 -6.42
C ARG A 68 -5.99 25.35 -7.50
N ASN A 69 -4.71 25.04 -7.71
CA ASN A 69 -3.84 25.85 -8.56
C ASN A 69 -3.99 25.56 -10.08
N PRO A 70 -4.10 24.29 -10.53
CA PRO A 70 -4.32 23.96 -11.94
C PRO A 70 -5.64 24.48 -12.50
N VAL A 71 -6.75 24.24 -11.78
CA VAL A 71 -8.10 24.65 -12.20
C VAL A 71 -8.19 26.17 -12.36
N ARG A 72 -7.43 26.92 -11.54
CA ARG A 72 -7.39 28.38 -11.61
C ARG A 72 -6.45 28.94 -12.70
N THR A 73 -5.43 28.19 -13.12
CA THR A 73 -4.35 28.71 -13.98
C THR A 73 -4.32 28.15 -15.40
N GLY A 74 -5.14 27.13 -15.72
CA GLY A 74 -5.36 26.67 -17.11
C GLY A 74 -4.14 26.11 -17.84
N ARG A 75 -3.05 25.75 -17.15
CA ARG A 75 -1.86 25.17 -17.82
C ARG A 75 -2.09 23.71 -18.20
N LEU A 76 -1.93 23.38 -19.48
CA LEU A 76 -2.14 22.05 -20.07
C LEU A 76 -1.35 20.91 -19.40
N GLU A 77 -0.07 21.12 -19.07
CA GLU A 77 0.74 20.12 -18.36
C GLU A 77 0.15 19.75 -16.99
N ARG A 78 -0.42 20.75 -16.29
CA ARG A 78 -1.06 20.55 -14.98
C ARG A 78 -2.45 19.90 -15.08
N ILE A 79 -3.11 19.97 -16.25
CA ILE A 79 -4.37 19.25 -16.51
C ILE A 79 -4.09 17.76 -16.65
N GLU A 80 -3.00 17.39 -17.32
CA GLU A 80 -2.61 16.00 -17.48
C GLU A 80 -2.15 15.38 -16.14
N GLU A 81 -1.35 16.10 -15.36
CA GLU A 81 -1.01 15.70 -13.98
C GLU A 81 -2.26 15.54 -13.09
N PHE A 82 -3.22 16.45 -13.22
CA PHE A 82 -4.49 16.35 -12.50
C PHE A 82 -5.28 15.11 -12.91
N ARG A 83 -5.36 14.80 -14.21
CA ARG A 83 -6.05 13.63 -14.72
C ARG A 83 -5.41 12.33 -14.25
N GLU A 84 -4.08 12.26 -14.26
CA GLU A 84 -3.33 11.13 -13.70
C GLU A 84 -3.50 11.01 -12.19
N SER A 85 -3.56 12.13 -11.46
CA SER A 85 -3.88 12.16 -10.03
C SER A 85 -5.29 11.64 -9.76
N LEU A 86 -6.30 12.09 -10.53
CA LEU A 86 -7.68 11.60 -10.44
C LEU A 86 -7.74 10.09 -10.68
N LYS A 87 -7.12 9.60 -11.76
CA LYS A 87 -7.05 8.16 -12.08
C LYS A 87 -6.47 7.36 -10.92
N ASN A 88 -5.35 7.81 -10.34
CA ASN A 88 -4.69 7.15 -9.22
C ASN A 88 -5.50 7.22 -7.92
N SER A 89 -6.37 8.23 -7.80
CA SER A 89 -7.21 8.44 -6.60
C SER A 89 -8.54 7.67 -6.63
N LEU A 90 -8.86 6.97 -7.71
CA LEU A 90 -10.08 6.14 -7.79
C LEU A 90 -9.96 4.85 -6.95
N GLY A 91 -8.73 4.39 -6.68
CA GLY A 91 -8.42 3.29 -5.77
C GLY A 91 -9.34 2.07 -5.91
N PRO A 92 -9.90 1.55 -4.79
CA PRO A 92 -10.76 0.37 -4.80
C PRO A 92 -11.99 0.52 -5.71
N CYS A 93 -12.57 1.71 -5.81
CA CYS A 93 -13.76 1.93 -6.62
C CYS A 93 -13.54 1.64 -8.10
N ALA A 94 -12.33 1.88 -8.62
CA ALA A 94 -12.00 1.48 -9.98
C ALA A 94 -11.99 -0.05 -10.16
N PHE A 95 -11.53 -0.82 -9.16
CA PHE A 95 -11.57 -2.29 -9.22
C PHE A 95 -13.01 -2.80 -9.20
N TYR A 96 -13.87 -2.25 -8.33
CA TYR A 96 -15.30 -2.58 -8.31
C TYR A 96 -15.99 -2.25 -9.63
N ALA A 97 -15.70 -1.09 -10.21
CA ALA A 97 -16.24 -0.70 -11.51
C ALA A 97 -15.78 -1.66 -12.63
N ALA A 98 -14.49 -2.05 -12.62
CA ALA A 98 -13.89 -2.89 -13.63
C ALA A 98 -14.36 -4.36 -13.56
N TYR A 99 -14.47 -4.91 -12.34
CA TYR A 99 -14.56 -6.36 -12.09
C TYR A 99 -15.79 -6.78 -11.28
N GLY A 100 -16.62 -5.83 -10.82
CA GLY A 100 -17.79 -6.08 -9.98
C GLY A 100 -17.43 -6.32 -8.51
N ASN A 101 -18.35 -6.91 -7.76
CA ASN A 101 -18.14 -7.23 -6.35
C ASN A 101 -17.23 -8.47 -6.22
N PRO A 102 -16.18 -8.43 -5.39
CA PRO A 102 -15.27 -9.56 -5.20
C PRO A 102 -15.97 -10.75 -4.53
N GLY A 103 -15.46 -11.96 -4.81
CA GLY A 103 -15.85 -13.17 -4.10
C GLY A 103 -15.53 -13.05 -2.60
N LYS A 104 -16.25 -13.81 -1.76
CA LYS A 104 -16.17 -13.71 -0.30
C LYS A 104 -14.72 -13.75 0.24
N PRO A 105 -13.82 -14.67 -0.19
CA PRO A 105 -12.45 -14.70 0.31
C PRO A 105 -11.63 -13.46 -0.05
N VAL A 106 -11.73 -12.98 -1.30
CA VAL A 106 -11.01 -11.79 -1.78
C VAL A 106 -11.52 -10.54 -1.07
N ARG A 107 -12.84 -10.44 -0.90
CA ARG A 107 -13.49 -9.33 -0.19
C ARG A 107 -12.99 -9.23 1.25
N HIS A 108 -13.01 -10.33 2.00
CA HIS A 108 -12.56 -10.37 3.40
C HIS A 108 -11.09 -10.03 3.52
N TRP A 109 -10.24 -10.64 2.70
CA TRP A 109 -8.81 -10.35 2.67
C TRP A 109 -8.53 -8.87 2.40
N LEU A 110 -9.12 -8.27 1.36
CA LEU A 110 -8.88 -6.85 1.06
C LEU A 110 -9.36 -5.95 2.19
N ALA A 111 -10.48 -6.28 2.79
CA ALA A 111 -11.07 -5.43 3.78
C ALA A 111 -10.34 -5.51 5.14
N ASN A 112 -9.79 -6.67 5.52
CA ASN A 112 -8.85 -6.81 6.65
C ASN A 112 -7.56 -6.01 6.46
N ARG A 113 -7.17 -5.79 5.20
CA ARG A 113 -5.99 -5.00 4.83
C ARG A 113 -6.30 -3.53 4.55
N ASN A 114 -7.53 -3.07 4.78
CA ASN A 114 -7.99 -1.72 4.40
C ASN A 114 -7.72 -1.37 2.92
N PHE A 115 -7.77 -2.39 2.05
CA PHE A 115 -7.51 -2.32 0.62
C PHE A 115 -6.15 -1.72 0.24
N ASP A 116 -5.14 -1.84 1.12
CA ASP A 116 -3.79 -1.34 0.89
C ASP A 116 -3.15 -1.84 -0.42
N LEU A 117 -3.58 -2.99 -0.96
CA LEU A 117 -3.11 -3.57 -2.24
C LEU A 117 -3.87 -3.10 -3.49
N ALA A 118 -4.93 -2.31 -3.30
CA ALA A 118 -5.88 -1.88 -4.34
C ALA A 118 -6.10 -0.35 -4.36
N LEU A 119 -5.18 0.43 -3.78
CA LEU A 119 -5.28 1.88 -3.74
C LEU A 119 -4.88 2.56 -5.06
N SER A 120 -4.25 1.85 -5.99
CA SER A 120 -3.86 2.38 -7.31
C SER A 120 -4.35 1.47 -8.45
N PRO A 121 -5.32 1.92 -9.28
CA PRO A 121 -5.82 1.16 -10.43
C PRO A 121 -4.91 1.32 -11.67
N SER A 122 -3.60 1.16 -11.49
CA SER A 122 -2.60 1.39 -12.54
C SER A 122 -2.40 0.20 -13.49
N TRP A 123 -3.45 -0.55 -13.85
CA TRP A 123 -3.30 -1.73 -14.73
C TRP A 123 -2.98 -1.39 -16.19
N ASN A 124 -3.11 -0.13 -16.60
CA ASN A 124 -2.83 0.34 -17.97
C ASN A 124 -1.46 1.02 -18.13
N ALA A 125 -0.63 1.09 -17.08
CA ALA A 125 0.69 1.71 -17.15
C ALA A 125 1.69 1.00 -16.23
N PRO A 126 2.95 0.83 -16.66
CA PRO A 126 4.00 0.36 -15.77
C PRO A 126 4.22 1.36 -14.62
N GLY A 127 4.56 0.86 -13.44
CA GLY A 127 4.90 1.73 -12.32
C GLY A 127 6.27 2.39 -12.45
N SER A 128 6.43 3.57 -11.84
CA SER A 128 7.73 4.27 -11.78
C SER A 128 8.48 3.94 -10.50
N VAL A 129 9.77 3.66 -10.65
CA VAL A 129 10.71 3.34 -9.56
C VAL A 129 10.90 4.55 -8.63
N GLU A 130 11.03 5.76 -9.19
CA GLU A 130 11.28 6.99 -8.43
C GLU A 130 10.21 7.29 -7.38
N ARG A 131 8.93 7.03 -7.67
CA ARG A 131 7.83 7.28 -6.71
C ARG A 131 7.73 6.20 -5.64
N ALA A 132 8.13 4.97 -5.95
CA ALA A 132 7.97 3.83 -5.05
C ALA A 132 8.98 3.86 -3.88
N MET A 133 10.14 4.51 -4.07
CA MET A 133 11.31 4.32 -3.21
C MET A 133 11.77 5.53 -2.43
N PHE A 134 11.24 6.73 -2.68
CA PHE A 134 11.83 7.98 -2.16
C PHE A 134 12.04 8.03 -0.64
N TRP A 135 11.27 7.22 0.11
CA TRP A 135 11.34 7.11 1.57
C TRP A 135 12.20 5.95 2.07
N LEU A 136 12.53 4.95 1.23
CA LEU A 136 13.38 3.80 1.59
C LEU A 136 14.84 3.98 1.17
N THR A 137 15.06 4.64 0.04
CA THR A 137 16.40 4.93 -0.46
C THR A 137 16.41 6.29 -1.15
N ASP A 138 17.55 6.95 -1.08
CA ASP A 138 17.84 8.05 -1.99
C ASP A 138 18.07 7.49 -3.39
N TYR A 139 17.11 7.72 -4.30
CA TYR A 139 17.18 7.21 -5.67
C TYR A 139 18.38 7.76 -6.47
N ARG A 140 18.98 8.89 -6.04
CA ARG A 140 20.14 9.49 -6.71
C ARG A 140 21.45 8.85 -6.26
N THR A 141 21.56 8.54 -4.97
CA THR A 141 22.80 8.02 -4.38
C THR A 141 22.78 6.51 -4.12
N GLY A 142 21.59 5.89 -4.17
CA GLY A 142 21.37 4.49 -3.79
C GLY A 142 21.52 4.22 -2.29
N HIS A 143 21.64 5.27 -1.47
CA HIS A 143 21.83 5.14 -0.03
C HIS A 143 20.51 4.71 0.65
N TRP A 144 20.57 3.73 1.55
CA TRP A 144 19.41 3.23 2.28
C TRP A 144 19.10 4.06 3.52
N TRP A 145 17.82 4.41 3.70
CA TRP A 145 17.34 4.98 4.96
C TRP A 145 17.04 3.84 5.93
N TRP A 146 18.06 3.31 6.60
CA TRP A 146 17.94 2.12 7.47
C TRP A 146 16.87 2.27 8.56
N GLU A 147 16.68 3.47 9.11
CA GLU A 147 15.60 3.75 10.07
C GLU A 147 14.21 3.46 9.48
N MET A 148 13.98 3.75 8.20
CA MET A 148 12.71 3.45 7.51
C MET A 148 12.57 1.95 7.21
N ILE A 149 13.66 1.27 6.85
CA ILE A 149 13.67 -0.19 6.66
C ILE A 149 13.30 -0.89 7.97
N TYR A 150 13.94 -0.53 9.08
CA TYR A 150 13.71 -1.16 10.39
C TYR A 150 12.36 -0.80 11.04
N ARG A 151 11.69 0.26 10.56
CA ARG A 151 10.30 0.57 10.95
C ARG A 151 9.25 -0.28 10.23
N SER A 152 9.61 -0.93 9.13
CA SER A 152 8.69 -1.76 8.36
C SER A 152 8.41 -3.09 9.07
N PRO A 153 7.25 -3.74 8.85
CA PRO A 153 6.97 -5.07 9.38
C PRO A 153 8.06 -6.10 9.02
N PRO A 154 8.37 -7.09 9.90
CA PRO A 154 9.41 -8.08 9.62
C PRO A 154 9.22 -8.87 8.32
N SER A 155 7.96 -9.16 7.95
CA SER A 155 7.60 -9.81 6.69
C SER A 155 7.94 -8.92 5.48
N THR A 156 7.67 -7.62 5.55
CA THR A 156 8.06 -6.62 4.54
C THR A 156 9.56 -6.60 4.35
N VAL A 157 10.32 -6.50 5.45
CA VAL A 157 11.79 -6.45 5.45
C VAL A 157 12.38 -7.74 4.86
N ALA A 158 11.85 -8.90 5.24
CA ALA A 158 12.27 -10.18 4.69
C ALA A 158 11.91 -10.35 3.20
N CYS A 159 10.77 -9.81 2.75
CA CYS A 159 10.44 -9.76 1.31
C CYS A 159 11.38 -8.81 0.54
N LEU A 160 11.70 -7.66 1.13
CA LEU A 160 12.67 -6.72 0.59
C LEU A 160 14.09 -7.32 0.47
N ALA A 161 14.43 -8.27 1.34
CA ALA A 161 15.62 -9.11 1.26
C ALA A 161 15.52 -10.29 0.27
N GLY A 162 14.44 -10.38 -0.51
CA GLY A 162 14.27 -11.39 -1.56
C GLY A 162 13.91 -12.79 -1.04
N ARG A 163 13.19 -12.89 0.08
CA ARG A 163 12.70 -14.18 0.61
C ARG A 163 11.26 -14.45 0.13
N PRO A 164 11.03 -15.41 -0.80
CA PRO A 164 9.69 -15.62 -1.36
C PRO A 164 8.61 -15.97 -0.33
N ALA A 165 8.96 -16.74 0.71
CA ALA A 165 8.02 -17.08 1.78
C ALA A 165 7.52 -15.82 2.53
N ALA A 166 8.41 -14.87 2.81
CA ALA A 166 8.06 -13.61 3.44
C ALA A 166 7.24 -12.71 2.50
N CYS A 167 7.55 -12.70 1.20
CA CYS A 167 6.73 -12.00 0.21
C CYS A 167 5.31 -12.56 0.13
N ARG A 168 5.15 -13.89 0.22
CA ARG A 168 3.82 -14.52 0.32
C ARG A 168 3.11 -14.07 1.60
N GLN A 169 3.78 -14.12 2.74
CA GLN A 169 3.19 -13.67 4.00
C GLN A 169 2.77 -12.19 3.96
N ALA A 170 3.59 -11.33 3.37
CA ALA A 170 3.28 -9.91 3.22
C ALA A 170 2.03 -9.65 2.35
N VAL A 171 1.82 -10.44 1.29
CA VAL A 171 0.59 -10.38 0.47
C VAL A 171 -0.62 -10.91 1.24
N LEU A 172 -0.45 -12.01 1.97
CA LEU A 172 -1.54 -12.74 2.62
C LEU A 172 -1.80 -12.30 4.06
N GLU A 173 -1.10 -11.29 4.56
CA GLU A 173 -1.45 -10.63 5.82
C GLU A 173 -2.91 -10.16 5.76
N GLY A 174 -3.67 -10.38 6.84
CA GLY A 174 -5.11 -10.14 6.87
C GLY A 174 -5.97 -11.25 6.23
N VAL A 175 -5.40 -12.36 5.75
CA VAL A 175 -6.19 -13.58 5.45
C VAL A 175 -6.57 -14.24 6.78
N GLU A 176 -7.58 -13.68 7.43
CA GLU A 176 -8.30 -14.31 8.54
C GLU A 176 -9.69 -14.68 8.01
N TYR A 177 -10.04 -15.96 8.09
CA TYR A 177 -11.37 -16.44 7.73
C TYR A 177 -12.33 -16.21 8.90
N GLY A 178 -12.54 -14.93 9.24
CA GLY A 178 -13.53 -14.52 10.23
C GLY A 178 -14.95 -14.76 9.73
N LEU A 179 -15.86 -15.12 10.63
CA LEU A 179 -17.30 -15.28 10.33
C LEU A 179 -18.01 -13.94 10.16
N GLU A 180 -17.38 -12.83 10.54
CA GLU A 180 -18.01 -11.51 10.46
C GLU A 180 -17.80 -10.85 9.10
N ASP A 181 -18.92 -10.57 8.43
CA ASP A 181 -19.00 -9.73 7.23
C ASP A 181 -18.96 -8.21 7.57
N SER A 182 -18.52 -7.84 8.79
CA SER A 182 -18.53 -6.49 9.36
C SER A 182 -17.35 -5.60 8.92
N VAL A 183 -16.83 -5.85 7.71
CA VAL A 183 -15.60 -5.23 7.18
C VAL A 183 -15.78 -3.73 6.82
N PRO A 184 -14.70 -2.92 6.79
CA PRO A 184 -14.75 -1.46 6.81
C PRO A 184 -15.64 -0.85 5.73
N ARG A 185 -16.66 -0.12 6.19
CA ARG A 185 -17.65 0.54 5.33
C ARG A 185 -17.11 1.82 4.71
N VAL A 186 -16.09 2.41 5.33
CA VAL A 186 -15.36 3.57 4.84
C VAL A 186 -13.88 3.28 4.99
N ILE A 187 -13.13 3.49 3.91
CA ILE A 187 -11.67 3.39 3.91
C ILE A 187 -11.14 4.81 3.85
N ALA A 188 -10.45 5.23 4.91
CA ALA A 188 -9.75 6.50 4.95
C ALA A 188 -8.27 6.21 5.22
N PRO A 189 -7.41 6.14 4.18
CA PRO A 189 -5.99 5.91 4.37
C PRO A 189 -5.40 6.98 5.29
N ARG A 190 -4.83 6.55 6.42
CA ARG A 190 -4.22 7.46 7.39
C ARG A 190 -3.08 8.25 6.74
N ARG A 191 -2.81 9.45 7.24
CA ARG A 191 -1.61 10.22 6.85
C ARG A 191 -0.36 9.34 7.04
N ARG A 192 0.52 9.29 6.04
CA ARG A 192 1.72 8.44 6.02
C ARG A 192 1.46 6.93 6.04
N TRP A 193 0.29 6.47 5.58
CA TRP A 193 -0.02 5.03 5.42
C TRP A 193 1.06 4.25 4.64
N TRP A 194 1.77 4.92 3.72
CA TRP A 194 2.88 4.33 2.96
C TRP A 194 4.06 3.85 3.83
N LEU A 195 4.22 4.37 5.06
CA LEU A 195 5.25 3.92 6.00
C LEU A 195 4.95 2.54 6.63
N GLY A 196 3.69 2.10 6.58
CA GLY A 196 3.25 0.84 7.20
C GLY A 196 2.92 -0.25 6.19
N GLN A 197 3.34 -0.14 4.93
CA GLN A 197 2.95 -1.11 3.91
C GLN A 197 3.61 -2.48 4.13
N GLY A 198 2.84 -3.55 3.88
CA GLY A 198 3.35 -4.91 3.80
C GLY A 198 4.27 -5.16 2.59
N LEU A 199 4.07 -4.38 1.51
CA LEU A 199 4.80 -4.47 0.24
C LEU A 199 5.16 -3.08 -0.25
N VAL A 200 6.20 -2.93 -1.06
CA VAL A 200 6.62 -1.60 -1.54
C VAL A 200 6.85 -1.61 -3.05
N PRO A 201 6.00 -0.97 -3.87
CA PRO A 201 4.80 -0.19 -3.53
C PRO A 201 3.52 -1.05 -3.45
N GLY A 202 2.98 -1.24 -2.24
CA GLY A 202 1.82 -2.11 -2.00
C GLY A 202 0.55 -1.68 -2.75
N GLU A 203 0.28 -0.38 -2.84
CA GLU A 203 -0.94 0.21 -3.41
C GLU A 203 -1.31 -0.22 -4.81
N ARG A 204 -0.29 -0.59 -5.59
CA ARG A 204 -0.41 -0.91 -6.99
C ARG A 204 -0.30 -2.42 -7.26
N TYR A 205 -0.12 -3.23 -6.22
CA TYR A 205 0.05 -4.67 -6.33
C TYR A 205 -1.04 -5.31 -7.18
N LEU A 206 -2.33 -5.10 -6.85
CA LEU A 206 -3.42 -5.67 -7.64
C LEU A 206 -3.58 -5.04 -9.03
N GLY A 207 -3.19 -3.78 -9.20
CA GLY A 207 -3.14 -3.15 -10.52
C GLY A 207 -2.13 -3.85 -11.43
N ASP A 208 -0.95 -4.17 -10.90
CA ASP A 208 0.08 -4.91 -11.64
C ASP A 208 -0.27 -6.39 -11.86
N VAL A 209 -0.93 -7.03 -10.89
CA VAL A 209 -1.48 -8.38 -11.10
C VAL A 209 -2.48 -8.36 -12.24
N ALA A 210 -3.45 -7.44 -12.24
CA ALA A 210 -4.46 -7.30 -13.30
C ALA A 210 -3.83 -7.06 -14.68
N ARG A 211 -2.80 -6.21 -14.74
CA ARG A 211 -2.02 -5.96 -15.96
C ARG A 211 -1.32 -7.21 -16.47
N GLU A 212 -0.66 -7.95 -15.58
CA GLU A 212 0.19 -9.07 -15.95
C GLU A 212 -0.61 -10.32 -16.34
N VAL A 213 -1.69 -10.62 -15.63
CA VAL A 213 -2.53 -11.79 -15.93
C VAL A 213 -3.59 -11.51 -17.00
N GLY A 214 -3.93 -10.23 -17.19
CA GLY A 214 -5.00 -9.77 -18.08
C GLY A 214 -6.39 -9.85 -17.46
N ARG A 215 -7.34 -9.14 -18.08
CA ARG A 215 -8.70 -8.91 -17.56
C ARG A 215 -9.42 -10.19 -17.14
N ASP A 216 -9.47 -11.21 -18.01
CA ASP A 216 -10.27 -12.42 -17.76
C ASP A 216 -9.73 -13.28 -16.61
N ARG A 217 -8.40 -13.42 -16.52
CA ARG A 217 -7.76 -14.14 -15.42
C ARG A 217 -7.92 -13.39 -14.11
N PHE A 218 -7.75 -12.07 -14.14
CA PHE A 218 -7.95 -11.26 -12.95
C PHE A 218 -9.41 -11.32 -12.47
N LEU A 219 -10.38 -11.27 -13.39
CA LEU A 219 -11.80 -11.39 -13.07
C LEU A 219 -12.14 -12.75 -12.43
N ARG A 220 -11.51 -13.85 -12.89
CA ARG A 220 -11.66 -15.16 -12.26
C ARG A 220 -11.08 -15.19 -10.84
N PHE A 221 -9.90 -14.62 -10.64
CA PHE A 221 -9.31 -14.45 -9.31
C PHE A 221 -10.24 -13.62 -8.41
N TRP A 222 -10.67 -12.45 -8.89
CA TRP A 222 -11.49 -11.49 -8.16
C TRP A 222 -12.78 -12.10 -7.63
N ASN A 223 -13.42 -12.98 -8.42
CA ASN A 223 -14.67 -13.65 -8.08
C ASN A 223 -14.46 -15.07 -7.51
N SER A 224 -13.22 -15.49 -7.24
CA SER A 224 -12.94 -16.88 -6.85
C SER A 224 -13.52 -17.21 -5.47
N PRO A 225 -14.14 -18.38 -5.29
CA PRO A 225 -14.54 -18.89 -3.98
C PRO A 225 -13.38 -19.58 -3.23
N GLN A 226 -12.24 -19.78 -3.88
CA GLN A 226 -11.08 -20.44 -3.27
C GLN A 226 -10.33 -19.51 -2.29
N PRO A 227 -9.48 -20.07 -1.41
CA PRO A 227 -8.49 -19.30 -0.66
C PRO A 227 -7.71 -18.32 -1.56
N VAL A 228 -7.48 -17.10 -1.08
CA VAL A 228 -6.83 -16.03 -1.85
C VAL A 228 -5.47 -16.44 -2.41
N ASP A 229 -4.67 -17.15 -1.61
CA ASP A 229 -3.37 -17.66 -2.03
C ASP A 229 -3.48 -18.63 -3.22
N THR A 230 -4.43 -19.56 -3.17
CA THR A 230 -4.71 -20.49 -4.28
C THR A 230 -5.19 -19.74 -5.51
N ALA A 231 -6.19 -18.86 -5.35
CA ALA A 231 -6.76 -18.10 -6.47
C ALA A 231 -5.74 -17.17 -7.14
N LEU A 232 -4.87 -16.50 -6.35
CA LEU A 232 -3.76 -15.70 -6.87
C LEU A 232 -2.74 -16.58 -7.58
N ALA A 233 -2.33 -17.69 -6.98
CA ALA A 233 -1.36 -18.60 -7.58
C ALA A 233 -1.85 -19.16 -8.93
N GLU A 234 -3.13 -19.51 -9.02
CA GLU A 234 -3.78 -19.94 -10.26
C GLU A 234 -3.78 -18.83 -11.33
N ALA A 235 -4.17 -17.61 -10.96
CA ALA A 235 -4.19 -16.48 -11.89
C ALA A 235 -2.78 -16.12 -12.40
N LEU A 236 -1.80 -16.11 -11.49
CA LEU A 236 -0.40 -15.80 -11.76
C LEU A 236 0.33 -16.94 -12.49
N LYS A 237 -0.21 -18.17 -12.47
CA LYS A 237 0.47 -19.40 -12.90
C LYS A 237 1.85 -19.57 -12.23
N ALA A 238 1.97 -19.10 -10.99
CA ALA A 238 3.20 -19.13 -10.21
C ALA A 238 2.89 -19.02 -8.72
N PRO A 239 3.75 -19.55 -7.83
CA PRO A 239 3.59 -19.33 -6.40
C PRO A 239 3.61 -17.83 -6.07
N VAL A 240 2.61 -17.36 -5.30
CA VAL A 240 2.44 -15.94 -4.94
C VAL A 240 3.74 -15.31 -4.47
N GLY A 241 4.43 -15.95 -3.53
CA GLY A 241 5.69 -15.45 -2.98
C GLY A 241 6.81 -15.25 -4.01
N ARG A 242 6.95 -16.16 -4.99
CA ARG A 242 7.99 -16.03 -6.03
C ARG A 242 7.62 -14.96 -7.05
N TRP A 243 6.34 -14.85 -7.39
CA TRP A 243 5.88 -13.78 -8.28
C TRP A 243 6.05 -12.42 -7.62
N THR A 244 5.64 -12.28 -6.37
CA THR A 244 5.75 -11.04 -5.59
C THR A 244 7.19 -10.63 -5.39
N GLU A 245 8.11 -11.56 -5.11
CA GLU A 245 9.53 -11.26 -5.00
C GLU A 245 10.08 -10.61 -6.29
N ARG A 246 9.78 -11.18 -7.46
CA ARG A 246 10.15 -10.60 -8.76
C ARG A 246 9.45 -9.28 -9.04
N TRP A 247 8.16 -9.17 -8.71
CA TRP A 247 7.41 -7.92 -8.86
C TRP A 247 8.05 -6.81 -8.01
N GLN A 248 8.40 -7.09 -6.76
CA GLN A 248 9.06 -6.16 -5.83
C GLN A 248 10.42 -5.70 -6.36
N ARG A 249 11.19 -6.57 -7.04
CA ARG A 249 12.47 -6.22 -7.66
C ARG A 249 12.37 -5.20 -8.78
N ARG A 250 11.19 -5.02 -9.39
CA ARG A 250 10.97 -3.96 -10.39
C ARG A 250 11.05 -2.57 -9.80
N PHE A 251 10.82 -2.44 -8.48
CA PHE A 251 10.73 -1.16 -7.79
C PHE A 251 11.86 -0.94 -6.82
N VAL A 252 12.29 -1.99 -6.12
CA VAL A 252 13.27 -1.88 -5.04
C VAL A 252 14.44 -2.82 -5.31
N PRO A 253 15.70 -2.36 -5.29
CA PRO A 253 16.86 -3.24 -5.27
C PRO A 253 16.82 -4.17 -4.04
N LYS A 254 17.51 -5.30 -4.11
CA LYS A 254 17.56 -6.24 -2.97
C LYS A 254 18.21 -5.53 -1.78
N VAL A 255 17.50 -5.47 -0.65
CA VAL A 255 18.10 -4.91 0.56
C VAL A 255 19.19 -5.88 1.02
N PRO A 256 20.42 -5.40 1.30
CA PRO A 256 21.54 -6.25 1.68
C PRO A 256 21.42 -6.69 3.14
N LEU A 257 20.37 -7.46 3.46
CA LEU A 257 20.24 -8.15 4.74
C LEU A 257 20.91 -9.50 4.60
N GLY A 258 22.11 -9.61 5.17
CA GLY A 258 22.81 -10.88 5.30
C GLY A 258 22.01 -11.88 6.14
N ALA A 259 22.36 -13.16 6.02
CA ALA A 259 21.79 -14.21 6.87
C ALA A 259 22.20 -14.06 8.36
N ALA A 260 23.22 -13.23 8.64
CA ALA A 260 23.74 -12.94 9.97
C ALA A 260 24.11 -11.45 10.11
N ALA A 261 24.13 -10.94 11.33
CA ALA A 261 24.70 -9.63 11.64
C ALA A 261 26.17 -9.60 11.19
N PRO A 262 26.67 -8.49 10.62
CA PRO A 262 28.07 -8.39 10.25
C PRO A 262 28.94 -8.72 11.47
N PHE A 263 29.97 -9.54 11.27
CA PHE A 263 30.83 -10.04 12.35
C PHE A 263 31.38 -8.90 13.22
N SER A 264 31.70 -7.77 12.59
CA SER A 264 32.15 -6.54 13.25
C SER A 264 31.12 -6.00 14.25
N ALA A 265 29.83 -5.97 13.90
CA ALA A 265 28.77 -5.52 14.81
C ALA A 265 28.56 -6.50 15.97
N SER A 266 28.68 -7.81 15.70
CA SER A 266 28.59 -8.85 16.74
C SER A 266 29.77 -8.76 17.73
N LEU A 267 30.98 -8.55 17.22
CA LEU A 267 32.18 -8.31 18.01
C LEU A 267 32.04 -7.04 18.87
N LEU A 268 31.55 -5.95 18.28
CA LEU A 268 31.37 -4.68 18.97
C LEU A 268 30.32 -4.79 20.08
N ALA A 269 29.21 -5.49 19.83
CA ALA A 269 28.21 -5.78 20.85
C ALA A 269 28.77 -6.62 22.00
N LEU A 270 29.59 -7.64 21.70
CA LEU A 270 30.29 -8.44 22.71
C LEU A 270 31.26 -7.60 23.53
N LEU A 271 32.04 -6.73 22.89
CA LEU A 271 32.97 -5.82 23.57
C LEU A 271 32.23 -4.83 24.48
N LEU A 272 31.12 -4.25 24.02
CA LEU A 272 30.28 -3.38 24.83
C LEU A 272 29.64 -4.12 26.01
N GLY A 273 29.18 -5.36 25.79
CA GLY A 273 28.67 -6.21 26.86
C GLY A 273 29.74 -6.53 27.91
N LEU A 274 30.95 -6.88 27.49
CA LEU A 274 32.08 -7.12 28.39
C LEU A 274 32.47 -5.85 29.16
N ALA A 275 32.48 -4.70 28.51
CA ALA A 275 32.75 -3.42 29.17
C ALA A 275 31.68 -3.08 30.23
N ALA A 276 30.41 -3.34 29.93
CA ALA A 276 29.30 -3.15 30.88
C ALA A 276 29.41 -4.10 32.10
N VAL A 277 29.76 -5.37 31.88
CA VAL A 277 29.97 -6.34 32.96
C VAL A 277 31.19 -5.95 33.81
N ALA A 278 32.30 -5.59 33.18
CA ALA A 278 33.53 -5.18 33.88
C ALA A 278 33.31 -3.92 34.73
N SER A 279 32.63 -2.91 34.17
CA SER A 279 32.28 -1.69 34.91
C SER A 279 31.33 -1.97 36.07
N SER A 280 30.34 -2.85 35.89
CA SER A 280 29.45 -3.31 36.97
C SER A 280 30.23 -4.00 38.09
N ALA A 281 31.16 -4.91 37.75
CA ALA A 281 31.98 -5.64 38.70
C ALA A 281 32.93 -4.74 39.50
N VAL A 282 33.56 -3.76 38.84
CA VAL A 282 34.42 -2.76 39.50
C VAL A 282 33.61 -1.89 40.47
N THR A 283 32.42 -1.46 40.04
CA THR A 283 31.53 -0.64 40.88
C THR A 283 31.00 -1.42 42.08
N ALA A 284 30.67 -2.70 41.89
CA ALA A 284 30.25 -3.60 42.96
C ALA A 284 31.39 -3.85 43.98
N ARG A 285 32.62 -4.12 43.51
CA ARG A 285 33.79 -4.25 44.38
C ARG A 285 34.06 -2.99 45.21
N ARG A 286 33.93 -1.80 44.60
CA ARG A 286 34.09 -0.52 45.33
C ARG A 286 33.02 -0.29 46.40
N ARG A 287 31.83 -0.90 46.29
CA ARG A 287 30.77 -0.81 47.30
C ARG A 287 30.94 -1.78 48.47
N GLN A 288 31.70 -2.87 48.30
CA GLN A 288 31.95 -3.85 49.36
C GLN A 288 33.14 -3.48 50.26
N VAL A 289 33.96 -2.49 49.89
CA VAL A 289 35.13 -2.04 50.67
C VAL A 289 34.78 -0.79 51.51
N ARG A 290 33.57 -0.75 52.08
CA ARG A 290 33.13 0.31 53.00
C ARG A 290 32.45 -0.28 54.21
#